data_AF-A0A365MMR0-F1
#
_entry.id   AF-A0A365MMR0-F1
#
_cell.length_a   1.000
_cell.length_b   1.000
_cell.length_c   1.000
_cell.angle_alpha   90.00
_cell.angle_beta   90.00
_cell.angle_gamma   90.00
#
_symmetry.space_group_name_H-M   'P 1'
#
loop_
_entity.id
_entity.type
_entity.pdbx_description
1 polymer ?
#
loop_
_entity_poly.entity_id
_entity_poly.type
_entity_poly.pdbx_seq_one_letter_code
_entity_poly.pdbx_strand_id
1 'polypeptide(L)'
;MIFNSLVTGSQASRCNFNSERPLPLTPDEVTSEWLSEALGVAVKDFKISSVIHGTSSKVFVDLVFGDGVKTEIPSRVVLKGGFNPVIRETVPQMLPTYRREAEFHYHVAPQTTMLLPRIWFAGTDTVNGQGIFIMSGVSSEATFGTPLEPWAPERVGEALKQLASLHAKTWNTKEEEYPWLFGKDGSKLENPVRNIILALLAPAP
;
A
#
# COMPACT_ATOMS: atom_id res chain seq x y z
N MET A 1 1.58 13.66 21.96
CA MET A 1 1.37 14.34 20.66
C MET A 1 0.17 13.70 20.00
N ILE A 2 -0.75 14.50 19.47
CA ILE A 2 -1.84 13.98 18.65
C ILE A 2 -1.21 13.63 17.30
N PHE A 3 -1.22 12.35 16.97
CA PHE A 3 -0.70 11.84 15.71
C PHE A 3 -1.84 11.83 14.69
N ASN A 4 -1.69 12.55 13.57
CA ASN A 4 -2.70 12.55 12.51
C ASN A 4 -2.51 11.30 11.64
N SER A 5 -3.39 10.31 11.80
CA SER A 5 -3.35 9.08 11.00
C SER A 5 -3.74 9.29 9.54
N LEU A 6 -4.51 10.35 9.26
CA LEU A 6 -4.90 10.81 7.93
C LEU A 6 -4.19 12.13 7.60
N VAL A 7 -3.71 12.26 6.37
CA VAL A 7 -3.01 13.44 5.84
C VAL A 7 -3.37 13.69 4.38
N THR A 8 -3.28 14.95 3.96
CA THR A 8 -3.53 15.37 2.57
C THR A 8 -2.33 15.01 1.68
N GLY A 9 -2.60 14.33 0.56
CA GLY A 9 -1.62 13.95 -0.44
C GLY A 9 -0.60 12.92 0.03
N SER A 10 -0.83 12.15 1.10
CA SER A 10 0.22 11.41 1.82
C SER A 10 1.41 10.89 1.01
N GLN A 11 2.62 11.18 1.49
CA GLN A 11 3.91 10.70 0.99
C GLN A 11 4.53 9.68 1.96
N ALA A 12 5.17 8.62 1.44
CA ALA A 12 6.01 7.77 2.27
C ALA A 12 7.29 8.53 2.69
N SER A 13 7.58 8.59 3.99
CA SER A 13 8.84 9.18 4.49
C SER A 13 10.10 8.42 4.04
N ARG A 14 9.95 7.14 3.68
CA ARG A 14 11.02 6.26 3.22
C ARG A 14 10.54 5.37 2.09
N CYS A 15 11.43 5.01 1.18
CA CYS A 15 11.13 4.06 0.12
C CYS A 15 12.30 3.14 -0.21
N ASN A 16 12.00 1.95 -0.75
CA ASN A 16 12.97 1.03 -1.33
C ASN A 16 12.33 0.27 -2.50
N PHE A 17 12.47 0.79 -3.72
CA PHE A 17 11.86 0.20 -4.91
C PHE A 17 12.85 -0.65 -5.69
N ASN A 18 12.35 -1.71 -6.34
CA ASN A 18 13.16 -2.67 -7.10
C ASN A 18 14.27 -3.31 -6.28
N SER A 19 14.01 -3.61 -5.01
CA SER A 19 14.98 -4.30 -4.17
C SER A 19 15.33 -5.66 -4.78
N GLU A 20 16.63 -5.96 -4.82
CA GLU A 20 17.14 -7.29 -5.17
C GLU A 20 17.02 -8.28 -3.99
N ARG A 21 16.57 -7.80 -2.82
CA ARG A 21 16.20 -8.63 -1.67
C ARG A 21 14.68 -8.84 -1.66
N PRO A 22 14.19 -10.06 -1.38
CA PRO A 22 12.77 -10.34 -1.36
C PRO A 22 12.08 -9.57 -0.24
N LEU A 23 10.91 -9.00 -0.51
CA LEU A 23 10.01 -8.52 0.54
C LEU A 23 9.24 -9.69 1.16
N PRO A 24 8.81 -9.56 2.43
CA PRO A 24 7.98 -10.57 3.08
C PRO A 24 6.74 -10.93 2.26
N LEU A 25 6.55 -12.23 2.07
CA LEU A 25 5.41 -12.82 1.41
C LEU A 25 4.37 -13.28 2.43
N THR A 26 4.74 -13.63 3.65
CA THR A 26 3.77 -14.00 4.69
C THR A 26 3.93 -13.11 5.91
N PRO A 27 2.90 -12.97 6.78
CA PRO A 27 3.06 -12.20 8.01
C PRO A 27 4.21 -12.75 8.88
N ASP A 28 4.44 -14.07 8.87
CA ASP A 28 5.51 -14.72 9.64
C ASP A 28 6.93 -14.45 9.11
N GLU A 29 7.06 -14.00 7.86
CA GLU A 29 8.34 -13.57 7.29
C GLU A 29 8.71 -12.12 7.66
N VAL A 30 7.81 -11.37 8.30
CA VAL A 30 8.13 -10.05 8.82
C VAL A 30 9.08 -10.21 10.01
N THR A 31 10.17 -9.45 10.04
CA THR A 31 11.12 -9.46 11.16
C THR A 31 11.38 -8.06 11.70
N SER A 32 11.90 -7.97 12.93
CA SER A 32 12.32 -6.71 13.54
C SER A 32 13.43 -6.02 12.74
N GLU A 33 14.32 -6.79 12.10
CA GLU A 33 15.39 -6.27 11.24
C GLU A 33 14.79 -5.62 9.99
N TRP A 34 13.86 -6.31 9.32
CA TRP A 34 13.19 -5.74 8.14
C TRP A 34 12.37 -4.51 8.49
N LEU A 35 11.62 -4.53 9.59
CA LEU A 35 10.87 -3.37 10.08
C LEU A 35 11.80 -2.20 10.42
N SER A 36 12.95 -2.48 11.03
CA SER A 36 13.95 -1.46 11.36
C SER A 36 14.52 -0.81 10.09
N GLU A 37 14.85 -1.61 9.09
CA GLU A 37 15.34 -1.11 7.80
C GLU A 37 14.29 -0.26 7.08
N ALA A 38 13.06 -0.79 6.97
CA ALA A 38 11.94 -0.14 6.30
C ALA A 38 11.59 1.21 6.94
N LEU A 39 11.50 1.24 8.27
CA LEU A 39 11.11 2.43 9.04
C LEU A 39 12.28 3.37 9.33
N GLY A 40 13.53 2.92 9.17
CA GLY A 40 14.73 3.72 9.45
C GLY A 40 14.94 4.05 10.92
N VAL A 41 14.29 3.31 11.83
CA VAL A 41 14.42 3.44 13.28
C VAL A 41 14.55 2.05 13.88
N ALA A 42 15.26 1.91 15.00
CA ALA A 42 15.43 0.61 15.64
C ALA A 42 14.09 0.09 16.19
N VAL A 43 13.62 -1.02 15.63
CA VAL A 43 12.51 -1.83 16.14
C VAL A 43 13.13 -3.00 16.90
N LYS A 44 12.93 -3.04 18.21
CA LYS A 44 13.45 -4.07 19.12
C LYS A 44 12.64 -5.35 19.02
N ASP A 45 11.32 -5.20 18.98
CA ASP A 45 10.36 -6.31 18.92
C ASP A 45 9.06 -5.82 18.28
N PHE A 46 8.19 -6.75 17.90
CA PHE A 46 6.87 -6.42 17.42
C PHE A 46 5.90 -7.58 17.64
N LYS A 47 4.60 -7.27 17.60
CA LYS A 47 3.54 -8.27 17.62
C LYS A 47 2.57 -8.01 16.48
N ILE A 48 2.26 -9.05 15.72
CA ILE A 48 1.12 -9.03 14.80
C ILE A 48 -0.15 -9.15 15.63
N SER A 49 -0.95 -8.09 15.68
CA SER A 49 -2.15 -8.04 16.51
C SER A 49 -3.38 -8.58 15.79
N SER A 50 -3.44 -8.41 14.46
CA SER A 50 -4.49 -9.01 13.62
C SER A 50 -4.08 -8.97 12.15
N VAL A 51 -4.71 -9.82 11.35
CA VAL A 51 -4.60 -9.80 9.89
C VAL A 51 -5.99 -9.76 9.30
N ILE A 52 -6.25 -8.79 8.43
CA ILE A 52 -7.47 -8.73 7.63
C ILE A 52 -7.10 -9.12 6.20
N HIS A 53 -7.64 -10.24 5.75
CA HIS A 53 -7.48 -10.67 4.37
C HIS A 53 -8.54 -10.03 3.47
N GLY A 54 -8.09 -9.59 2.31
CA GLY A 54 -8.90 -9.21 1.16
C GLY A 54 -8.05 -9.46 -0.09
N THR A 55 -8.30 -8.71 -1.16
CA THR A 55 -7.44 -8.79 -2.35
C THR A 55 -5.98 -8.46 -2.01
N SER A 56 -5.73 -7.42 -1.20
CA SER A 56 -4.48 -7.27 -0.44
C SER A 56 -4.73 -7.46 1.04
N SER A 57 -3.74 -7.97 1.76
CA SER A 57 -3.83 -8.17 3.21
C SER A 57 -3.45 -6.90 3.95
N LYS A 58 -4.10 -6.65 5.09
CA LYS A 58 -3.74 -5.62 6.06
C LYS A 58 -3.27 -6.33 7.33
N VAL A 59 -1.98 -6.22 7.62
CA VAL A 59 -1.34 -6.84 8.79
C VAL A 59 -1.13 -5.73 9.82
N PHE A 60 -1.85 -5.80 10.94
CA PHE A 60 -1.73 -4.83 12.03
C PHE A 60 -0.57 -5.23 12.93
N VAL A 61 0.35 -4.30 13.15
CA VAL A 61 1.60 -4.55 13.86
C VAL A 61 1.75 -3.56 15.01
N ASP A 62 1.91 -4.10 16.21
CA ASP A 62 2.29 -3.38 17.42
C ASP A 62 3.82 -3.42 17.56
N LEU A 63 4.47 -2.28 17.32
CA LEU A 63 5.92 -2.09 17.36
C LEU A 63 6.41 -1.77 18.77
N VAL A 64 7.57 -2.34 19.12
CA VAL A 64 8.38 -1.96 20.28
C VAL A 64 9.67 -1.36 19.77
N PHE A 65 9.85 -0.05 19.92
CA PHE A 65 11.08 0.63 19.50
C PHE A 65 12.23 0.39 20.48
N GLY A 66 13.47 0.53 19.99
CA GLY A 66 14.68 0.48 20.82
C GLY A 66 14.77 1.63 21.82
N ASP A 67 15.59 1.44 22.86
CA ASP A 67 15.76 2.44 23.91
C ASP A 67 16.32 3.76 23.33
N GLY A 68 15.71 4.89 23.70
CA GLY A 68 16.12 6.22 23.24
C GLY A 68 15.70 6.59 21.81
N VAL A 69 14.98 5.72 21.09
CA VAL A 69 14.41 6.05 19.78
C VAL A 69 13.40 7.19 19.91
N LYS A 70 13.64 8.28 19.16
CA LYS A 70 12.70 9.39 18.99
C LYS A 70 12.17 9.34 17.57
N THR A 71 10.88 9.07 17.42
CA THR A 71 10.23 8.93 16.12
C THR A 71 8.80 9.46 16.16
N GLU A 72 8.29 9.91 15.01
CA GLU A 72 6.88 10.23 14.83
C GLU A 72 6.04 8.98 14.48
N ILE A 73 6.69 7.86 14.16
CA ILE A 73 6.01 6.61 13.78
C ILE A 73 5.25 6.07 15.01
N PRO A 74 3.94 5.82 14.90
CA PRO A 74 3.15 5.28 16.01
C PRO A 74 3.60 3.86 16.34
N SER A 75 3.41 3.45 17.59
CA SER A 75 3.65 2.07 18.03
C SER A 75 2.67 1.08 17.41
N ARG A 76 1.62 1.53 16.71
CA ARG A 76 0.72 0.67 15.91
C ARG A 76 0.70 1.15 14.47
N VAL A 77 1.11 0.27 13.57
CA VAL A 77 1.11 0.50 12.12
C VAL A 77 0.37 -0.62 11.40
N VAL A 78 0.08 -0.41 10.12
CA VAL A 78 -0.52 -1.42 9.24
C VAL A 78 0.41 -1.63 8.05
N LEU A 79 0.83 -2.88 7.86
CA LEU A 79 1.51 -3.30 6.63
C LEU A 79 0.42 -3.70 5.64
N LYS A 80 0.52 -3.22 4.40
CA LYS A 80 -0.39 -3.61 3.33
C LYS A 80 0.40 -4.13 2.14
N GLY A 81 0.00 -5.31 1.65
CA GLY A 81 0.68 -6.03 0.59
C GLY A 81 0.09 -7.42 0.33
N GLY A 82 0.74 -8.20 -0.53
CA GLY A 82 0.33 -9.55 -0.92
C GLY A 82 0.72 -10.63 0.09
N PHE A 83 0.19 -10.56 1.31
CA PHE A 83 0.54 -11.49 2.40
C PHE A 83 -0.23 -12.83 2.41
N ASN A 84 -1.24 -12.99 1.55
CA ASN A 84 -2.07 -14.20 1.51
C ASN A 84 -1.55 -15.17 0.43
N PRO A 85 -1.00 -16.34 0.79
CA PRO A 85 -0.48 -17.31 -0.18
C PRO A 85 -1.56 -17.81 -1.14
N VAL A 86 -2.79 -18.04 -0.66
CA VAL A 86 -3.89 -18.53 -1.51
C VAL A 86 -4.20 -17.56 -2.64
N ILE A 87 -4.24 -16.25 -2.35
CA ILE A 87 -4.50 -15.23 -3.40
C ILE A 87 -3.33 -15.16 -4.38
N ARG A 88 -2.09 -15.28 -3.93
CA ARG A 88 -0.93 -15.27 -4.84
C ARG A 88 -0.88 -16.51 -5.74
N GLU A 89 -1.23 -17.67 -5.21
CA GLU A 89 -1.22 -18.93 -5.96
C GLU A 89 -2.38 -18.98 -6.96
N THR A 90 -3.57 -18.53 -6.56
CA THR A 90 -4.78 -18.58 -7.41
C THR A 90 -4.87 -17.40 -8.37
N VAL A 91 -4.33 -16.23 -8.02
CA VAL A 91 -4.38 -15.00 -8.82
C VAL A 91 -3.03 -14.27 -8.79
N PRO A 92 -1.94 -14.86 -9.34
CA PRO A 92 -0.60 -14.26 -9.34
C PRO A 92 -0.53 -12.90 -10.05
N GLN A 93 -1.50 -12.62 -10.93
CA GLN A 93 -1.68 -11.33 -11.62
C GLN A 93 -1.97 -10.16 -10.66
N MET A 94 -2.19 -10.44 -9.37
CA MET A 94 -2.33 -9.43 -8.33
C MET A 94 -1.01 -8.75 -7.93
N LEU A 95 0.14 -9.40 -8.09
CA LEU A 95 1.45 -8.87 -7.64
C LEU A 95 1.75 -7.46 -8.23
N PRO A 96 1.57 -7.22 -9.55
CA PRO A 96 1.68 -5.88 -10.12
C PRO A 96 0.76 -4.83 -9.49
N THR A 97 -0.39 -5.22 -8.93
CA THR A 97 -1.30 -4.30 -8.25
C THR A 97 -0.74 -3.85 -6.91
N TYR A 98 -0.16 -4.77 -6.12
CA TYR A 98 0.46 -4.42 -4.84
C TYR A 98 1.66 -3.50 -5.06
N ARG A 99 2.46 -3.79 -6.10
CA ARG A 99 3.56 -2.94 -6.55
C ARG A 99 3.10 -1.51 -6.85
N ARG A 100 2.07 -1.38 -7.71
CA ARG A 100 1.50 -0.09 -8.09
C ARG A 100 0.91 0.67 -6.91
N GLU A 101 0.32 -0.03 -5.94
CA GLU A 101 -0.24 0.62 -4.76
C GLU A 101 0.86 1.24 -3.88
N ALA A 102 1.99 0.53 -3.68
CA ALA A 102 3.15 1.08 -2.98
C ALA A 102 3.76 2.28 -3.73
N GLU A 103 3.92 2.17 -5.05
CA GLU A 103 4.48 3.24 -5.89
C GLU A 103 3.52 4.44 -6.04
N PHE A 104 2.20 4.24 -6.04
CA PHE A 104 1.19 5.32 -6.01
C PHE A 104 1.39 6.23 -4.80
N HIS A 105 1.54 5.63 -3.61
CA HIS A 105 1.71 6.36 -2.36
C HIS A 105 3.01 7.17 -2.28
N TYR A 106 3.98 6.89 -3.15
CA TYR A 106 5.23 7.63 -3.21
C TYR A 106 5.28 8.63 -4.38
N HIS A 107 4.82 8.24 -5.56
CA HIS A 107 4.95 9.04 -6.78
C HIS A 107 3.75 9.95 -7.05
N VAL A 108 2.52 9.48 -6.78
CA VAL A 108 1.29 10.18 -7.20
C VAL A 108 0.62 10.88 -6.04
N ALA A 109 0.41 10.17 -4.93
CA ALA A 109 -0.29 10.72 -3.76
C ALA A 109 0.24 12.11 -3.33
N PRO A 110 1.57 12.37 -3.26
CA PRO A 110 2.13 13.68 -2.87
C PRO A 110 1.72 14.86 -3.74
N GLN A 111 1.28 14.59 -4.96
CA GLN A 111 0.86 15.61 -5.90
C GLN A 111 -0.61 16.00 -5.71
N THR A 112 -1.39 15.16 -5.01
CA THR A 112 -2.82 15.31 -4.82
C THR A 112 -3.15 16.03 -3.51
N THR A 113 -4.40 16.48 -3.38
CA THR A 113 -5.00 16.90 -2.11
C THR A 113 -5.94 15.83 -1.56
N MET A 114 -5.71 14.55 -1.90
CA MET A 114 -6.53 13.46 -1.38
C MET A 114 -6.27 13.24 0.11
N LEU A 115 -7.31 12.98 0.91
CA LEU A 115 -7.15 12.57 2.30
C LEU A 115 -6.80 11.08 2.35
N LEU A 116 -5.56 10.78 2.73
CA LEU A 116 -4.98 9.43 2.69
C LEU A 116 -4.34 9.08 4.04
N PRO A 117 -4.19 7.79 4.37
CA PRO A 117 -3.41 7.40 5.54
C PRO A 117 -1.97 7.89 5.43
N ARG A 118 -1.38 8.36 6.53
CA ARG A 118 0.05 8.70 6.56
C ARG A 118 0.87 7.43 6.30
N ILE A 119 1.78 7.52 5.32
CA ILE A 119 2.65 6.42 4.89
C ILE A 119 4.05 6.60 5.49
N TRP A 120 4.61 5.52 6.05
CA TRP A 120 5.91 5.48 6.70
C TRP A 120 6.99 4.87 5.82
N PHE A 121 6.59 3.90 5.00
CA PHE A 121 7.46 3.18 4.08
C PHE A 121 6.67 2.74 2.85
N ALA A 122 7.30 2.74 1.68
CA ALA A 122 6.81 2.10 0.47
C ALA A 122 7.96 1.36 -0.25
N GLY A 123 7.77 0.10 -0.60
CA GLY A 123 8.81 -0.68 -1.24
C GLY A 123 8.30 -1.76 -2.17
N THR A 124 9.17 -2.15 -3.09
CA THR A 124 8.93 -3.20 -4.09
C THR A 124 10.20 -4.03 -4.27
N ASP A 125 10.05 -5.30 -4.63
CA ASP A 125 11.20 -6.15 -5.01
C ASP A 125 11.10 -6.65 -6.46
N THR A 126 12.23 -7.11 -6.97
CA THR A 126 12.36 -7.76 -8.29
C THR A 126 12.42 -9.28 -8.21
N VAL A 127 12.48 -9.85 -7.00
CA VAL A 127 12.62 -11.30 -6.75
C VAL A 127 11.28 -12.00 -6.92
N ASN A 128 10.26 -11.49 -6.23
CA ASN A 128 8.89 -11.99 -6.19
C ASN A 128 7.90 -11.04 -6.88
N GLY A 129 8.29 -9.78 -7.10
CA GLY A 129 7.41 -8.74 -7.65
C GLY A 129 6.40 -8.19 -6.62
N GLN A 130 6.66 -8.38 -5.33
CA GLN A 130 5.81 -7.89 -4.25
C GLN A 130 5.88 -6.37 -4.13
N GLY A 131 4.78 -5.76 -3.68
CA GLY A 131 4.75 -4.39 -3.16
C GLY A 131 4.23 -4.37 -1.74
N ILE A 132 4.91 -3.63 -0.86
CA ILE A 132 4.49 -3.41 0.53
C ILE A 132 4.60 -1.93 0.85
N PHE A 133 3.61 -1.40 1.56
CA PHE A 133 3.74 -0.12 2.23
C PHE A 133 3.28 -0.23 3.69
N ILE A 134 3.89 0.60 4.54
CA ILE A 134 3.55 0.71 5.96
C ILE A 134 2.78 2.02 6.14
N MET A 135 1.57 1.94 6.66
CA MET A 135 0.67 3.05 6.86
C MET A 135 0.21 3.16 8.32
N SER A 136 -0.32 4.32 8.66
CA SER A 136 -0.99 4.53 9.93
C SER A 136 -2.31 3.80 10.01
N GLY A 137 -2.68 3.31 11.20
CA GLY A 137 -4.02 2.81 11.46
C GLY A 137 -5.02 3.97 11.50
N VAL A 138 -6.06 3.92 10.67
CA VAL A 138 -7.08 4.99 10.54
C VAL A 138 -8.42 4.63 11.17
N SER A 139 -8.56 3.43 11.74
CA SER A 139 -9.84 2.90 12.21
C SER A 139 -10.44 3.66 13.39
N SER A 140 -9.63 4.40 14.16
CA SER A 140 -10.11 5.27 15.24
C SER A 140 -10.66 6.61 14.76
N GLU A 141 -10.38 6.99 13.51
CA GLU A 141 -10.68 8.32 12.95
C GLU A 141 -11.54 8.25 11.68
N ALA A 142 -11.89 7.04 11.22
CA ALA A 142 -12.65 6.81 10.00
C ALA A 142 -13.69 5.70 10.15
N THR A 143 -14.80 5.85 9.43
CA THR A 143 -15.81 4.80 9.25
C THR A 143 -15.67 4.15 7.89
N PHE A 144 -15.75 2.82 7.84
CA PHE A 144 -15.72 2.06 6.60
C PHE A 144 -17.15 1.79 6.12
N GLY A 145 -17.45 2.13 4.86
CA GLY A 145 -18.76 1.89 4.27
C GLY A 145 -18.98 0.42 3.91
N THR A 146 -20.24 0.04 3.72
CA THR A 146 -20.65 -1.26 3.16
C THR A 146 -21.28 -1.04 1.78
N PRO A 147 -21.02 -1.91 0.79
CA PRO A 147 -21.67 -1.81 -0.53
C PRO A 147 -23.18 -2.07 -0.49
N LEU A 148 -23.71 -2.55 0.65
CA LEU A 148 -25.13 -2.80 0.86
C LEU A 148 -25.90 -1.55 1.28
N GLU A 149 -25.22 -0.45 1.61
CA GLU A 149 -25.84 0.79 2.08
C GLU A 149 -25.47 1.96 1.17
N PRO A 150 -26.46 2.72 0.66
CA PRO A 150 -26.18 3.89 -0.16
C PRO A 150 -25.54 5.01 0.67
N TRP A 151 -24.71 5.81 0.01
CA TRP A 151 -24.18 7.04 0.60
C TRP A 151 -25.08 8.23 0.32
N ALA A 152 -25.21 9.13 1.29
CA ALA A 152 -25.90 10.41 1.09
C ALA A 152 -25.18 11.26 0.03
N PRO A 153 -25.90 12.10 -0.75
CA PRO A 153 -25.32 12.91 -1.81
C PRO A 153 -24.12 13.76 -1.36
N GLU A 154 -24.13 14.27 -0.14
CA GLU A 154 -23.05 15.09 0.43
C GLU A 154 -21.76 14.27 0.55
N ARG A 155 -21.85 13.03 1.06
CA ARG A 155 -20.71 12.12 1.17
C ARG A 155 -20.17 11.70 -0.20
N VAL A 156 -21.06 11.48 -1.17
CA VAL A 156 -20.65 11.23 -2.56
C VAL A 156 -19.92 12.44 -3.14
N GLY A 157 -20.40 13.65 -2.87
CA GLY A 157 -19.75 14.90 -3.25
C GLY A 157 -18.32 15.01 -2.70
N GLU A 158 -18.10 14.65 -1.43
CA GLU A 158 -16.75 14.63 -0.85
C GLU A 158 -15.84 13.57 -1.50
N ALA A 159 -16.36 12.39 -1.82
CA ALA A 159 -15.60 11.36 -2.53
C ALA A 159 -15.21 11.81 -3.96
N LEU A 160 -16.12 12.48 -4.66
CA LEU A 160 -15.85 13.04 -5.99
C LEU A 160 -14.77 14.12 -5.96
N LYS A 161 -14.67 14.92 -4.88
CA LYS A 161 -13.55 15.88 -4.72
C LYS A 161 -12.19 15.19 -4.61
N GLN A 162 -12.12 14.01 -3.98
CA GLN A 162 -10.88 13.22 -3.92
C GLN A 162 -10.46 12.76 -5.33
N LEU A 163 -11.41 12.24 -6.12
CA LEU A 163 -11.17 11.83 -7.51
C LEU A 163 -10.81 13.02 -8.41
N ALA A 164 -11.49 14.15 -8.22
CA ALA A 164 -11.18 15.39 -8.95
C ALA A 164 -9.74 15.84 -8.68
N SER A 165 -9.27 15.74 -7.42
CA SER A 165 -7.87 16.03 -7.11
C SER A 165 -6.90 15.09 -7.82
N LEU A 166 -7.19 13.78 -7.88
CA LEU A 166 -6.34 12.83 -8.58
C LEU A 166 -6.29 13.18 -10.08
N HIS A 167 -7.45 13.28 -10.71
CA HIS A 167 -7.55 13.59 -12.14
C HIS A 167 -6.89 14.91 -12.50
N ALA A 168 -7.11 15.98 -11.72
CA ALA A 168 -6.52 17.28 -12.01
C ALA A 168 -4.98 17.25 -12.03
N LYS A 169 -4.36 16.31 -11.31
CA LYS A 169 -2.90 16.19 -11.21
C LYS A 169 -2.30 15.22 -12.22
N THR A 170 -3.08 14.26 -12.68
CA THR A 170 -2.62 13.22 -13.62
C THR A 170 -3.26 13.36 -15.00
N TRP A 171 -4.04 14.41 -15.26
CA TRP A 171 -4.69 14.62 -16.55
C TRP A 171 -3.65 14.90 -17.64
N ASN A 172 -3.76 14.20 -18.76
CA ASN A 172 -2.91 14.37 -19.94
C ASN A 172 -1.40 14.16 -19.69
N THR A 173 -1.03 13.50 -18.59
CA THR A 173 0.34 13.04 -18.37
C THR A 173 0.64 11.86 -19.28
N LYS A 174 1.90 11.72 -19.69
CA LYS A 174 2.34 10.68 -20.61
C LYS A 174 2.93 9.48 -19.87
N GLU A 175 2.99 8.34 -20.55
CA GLU A 175 3.50 7.09 -19.96
C GLU A 175 4.98 7.23 -19.54
N GLU A 176 5.76 8.02 -20.27
CA GLU A 176 7.20 8.25 -19.98
C GLU A 176 7.42 9.00 -18.66
N GLU A 177 6.41 9.70 -18.15
CA GLU A 177 6.45 10.37 -16.84
C GLU A 177 6.24 9.38 -15.68
N TYR A 178 5.76 8.17 -15.96
CA TYR A 178 5.49 7.12 -14.98
C TYR A 178 6.10 5.77 -15.39
N PRO A 179 7.42 5.67 -15.61
CA PRO A 179 8.07 4.44 -16.08
C PRO A 179 7.90 3.26 -15.12
N TRP A 180 7.63 3.53 -13.83
CA TRP A 180 7.30 2.52 -12.84
C TRP A 180 5.93 1.85 -13.07
N LEU A 181 5.00 2.55 -13.71
CA LEU A 181 3.65 2.06 -14.02
C LEU A 181 3.62 1.25 -15.33
N PHE A 182 4.53 1.57 -16.26
CA PHE A 182 4.51 1.09 -17.65
C PHE A 182 5.74 0.25 -18.06
N GLY A 183 6.68 0.00 -17.15
CA GLY A 183 7.92 -0.74 -17.44
C GLY A 183 8.96 0.12 -18.18
N LYS A 184 10.26 -0.22 -18.05
CA LYS A 184 11.37 0.55 -18.65
C LYS A 184 11.49 0.39 -20.17
N ASP A 185 10.95 -0.68 -20.72
CA ASP A 185 10.92 -1.04 -22.13
C ASP A 185 9.57 -0.74 -22.79
N GLY A 186 8.66 -0.05 -22.08
CA GLY A 186 7.27 0.11 -22.50
C GLY A 186 6.47 -1.19 -22.42
N SER A 187 7.03 -2.27 -21.85
CA SER A 187 6.23 -3.41 -21.45
C SER A 187 5.32 -2.96 -20.33
N LYS A 188 4.09 -2.62 -20.71
CA LYS A 188 3.00 -2.34 -19.78
C LYS A 188 3.12 -3.38 -18.68
N LEU A 189 3.39 -2.99 -17.42
CA LEU A 189 3.01 -3.85 -16.30
C LEU A 189 1.60 -4.27 -16.67
N GLU A 190 1.36 -5.56 -16.88
CA GLU A 190 0.14 -5.95 -17.58
C GLU A 190 -1.06 -5.34 -16.85
N ASN A 191 -2.10 -4.94 -17.60
CA ASN A 191 -3.26 -4.35 -16.97
C ASN A 191 -3.81 -5.41 -16.00
N PRO A 192 -3.69 -5.16 -14.69
CA PRO A 192 -3.87 -6.23 -13.72
C PRO A 192 -5.34 -6.61 -13.69
N VAL A 193 -6.24 -5.64 -13.83
CA VAL A 193 -7.70 -5.85 -13.92
C VAL A 193 -8.04 -6.69 -15.14
N ARG A 194 -7.48 -6.38 -16.32
CA ARG A 194 -7.71 -7.19 -17.53
C ARG A 194 -7.26 -8.63 -17.30
N ASN A 195 -6.08 -8.83 -16.73
CA ASN A 195 -5.51 -10.16 -16.56
C ASN A 195 -6.20 -10.96 -15.45
N ILE A 196 -6.68 -10.29 -14.40
CA ILE A 196 -7.55 -10.89 -13.39
C ILE A 196 -8.86 -11.34 -14.04
N ILE A 197 -9.51 -10.50 -14.86
CA ILE A 197 -10.73 -10.86 -15.57
C ILE A 197 -10.48 -12.06 -16.51
N LEU A 198 -9.41 -12.02 -17.31
CA LEU A 198 -9.06 -13.12 -18.21
C LEU A 198 -8.78 -14.42 -17.44
N ALA A 199 -8.11 -14.35 -16.29
CA ALA A 199 -7.87 -15.50 -15.44
C ALA A 199 -9.17 -16.08 -14.86
N LEU A 200 -10.11 -15.23 -14.44
CA LEU A 200 -11.42 -15.66 -13.94
C LEU A 200 -12.32 -16.28 -15.03
N LEU A 201 -12.07 -15.96 -16.30
CA LEU A 201 -12.78 -16.52 -17.45
C LEU A 201 -12.11 -17.79 -18.00
N ALA A 202 -10.91 -18.12 -17.54
CA ALA A 202 -10.23 -19.34 -17.95
C ALA A 202 -10.99 -20.56 -17.42
N PRO A 203 -11.11 -21.65 -18.21
CA PRO A 203 -11.67 -22.89 -17.70
C PRO A 203 -10.86 -23.37 -16.50
N ALA A 204 -11.54 -23.97 -15.51
CA ALA A 204 -10.86 -24.59 -14.39
C ALA A 204 -9.83 -25.62 -14.89
N PRO A 205 -8.64 -25.70 -14.25
CA PRO A 205 -7.61 -26.65 -14.65
C PRO A 205 -8.06 -28.11 -14.58
#